data_AF-I5C027-F1
#
_entry.id   AF-I5C027-F1
#
_cell.length_a   1.000
_cell.length_b   1.000
_cell.length_c   1.000
_cell.angle_alpha   90.00
_cell.angle_beta   90.00
_cell.angle_gamma   90.00
#
_symmetry.space_group_name_H-M   'P 1'
#
loop_
_entity.id
_entity.type
_entity.pdbx_description
1 polymer ?
#
loop_
_entity_poly.entity_id
_entity_poly.type
_entity_poly.pdbx_seq_one_letter_code
_entity_poly.pdbx_strand_id
1 'polypeptide(L)'
;MTKARTLYDKIFDDHLVDQQDDGTCLLYIDRHLVHEVTSPQAFEGLRMASRNVRHPEKTLAVVDHNVPTSPDRKFGIKNPESRIQVDALAKNAADFGIEYYDANDERQGIVHIVGPEQGFTLPGMTIVCGDSHTSTHGAFGALAHGIGTSEVEHVLATQTLIQRRAKNMLIEVDGALPEGVTAKDIILAIIGEIGTAGGTGHVMEYAGEAIRALSMEGRMTVCNMSIEGGARAGLIAPDETTYAYIKDRPRAPKGKAWDMALAYWDSLRTDEGAEFDRVVKLDAANLPPIVTWGSSPEDVVSVTGVVPNPDEITEETKRLSKKRALEYMGLTPGTKITDIAVDRVFIGSCTNGRIEDLREAAKVAEGQKVKDGLNAMIVPGSGLVKAQAEAEGLDRIFKAAGFDWREPGCSMCLAMNDDRLKPGERCASTSNRNFEGRQGFKGRTHLVSPAMAAAAAIAGHFVDIREWPRAKRLFCFAAGGNLCSGHAGLCKDVGQSDFSRQREEATIGFGSHVTAHRSRFHIQRTPSAAAGDRDAD
;
A
#
# COMPACT_ATOMS: atom_id res chain seq x y z
N MET A 1 -22.72 -13.19 -32.26
CA MET A 1 -21.57 -12.52 -31.62
C MET A 1 -21.60 -12.91 -30.15
N THR A 2 -20.46 -13.17 -29.52
CA THR A 2 -20.38 -13.30 -28.05
C THR A 2 -20.73 -11.96 -27.41
N LYS A 3 -21.40 -11.96 -26.24
CA LYS A 3 -21.67 -10.73 -25.49
C LYS A 3 -20.33 -10.11 -25.07
N ALA A 4 -20.18 -8.79 -25.20
CA ALA A 4 -19.04 -8.05 -24.65
C ALA A 4 -19.05 -8.18 -23.12
N ARG A 5 -17.88 -8.44 -22.52
CA ARG A 5 -17.72 -8.71 -21.08
C ARG A 5 -16.84 -7.67 -20.40
N THR A 6 -17.20 -7.33 -19.17
CA THR A 6 -16.32 -6.55 -18.28
C THR A 6 -15.12 -7.38 -17.82
N LEU A 7 -14.11 -6.75 -17.22
CA LEU A 7 -13.01 -7.46 -16.59
C LEU A 7 -13.50 -8.39 -15.47
N TYR A 8 -14.48 -7.92 -14.68
CA TYR A 8 -15.12 -8.74 -13.65
C TYR A 8 -15.80 -9.97 -14.25
N ASP A 9 -16.59 -9.81 -15.32
CA ASP A 9 -17.28 -10.93 -15.95
C ASP A 9 -16.29 -11.95 -16.51
N LYS A 10 -15.21 -11.51 -17.17
CA LYS A 10 -14.15 -12.41 -17.67
C LYS A 10 -13.56 -13.26 -16.54
N ILE A 11 -13.12 -12.63 -15.44
CA ILE A 11 -12.53 -13.35 -14.31
C ILE A 11 -13.56 -14.27 -13.64
N PHE A 12 -14.80 -13.81 -13.43
CA PHE A 12 -15.83 -14.63 -12.79
C PHE A 12 -16.22 -15.84 -13.65
N ASP A 13 -16.37 -15.65 -14.96
CA ASP A 13 -16.69 -16.73 -15.92
C ASP A 13 -15.58 -17.79 -15.95
N ASP A 14 -14.31 -17.37 -16.03
CA ASP A 14 -13.14 -18.26 -16.09
C ASP A 14 -13.00 -19.16 -14.83
N HIS A 15 -13.61 -18.77 -13.70
CA HIS A 15 -13.51 -19.46 -12.40
C HIS A 15 -14.83 -20.08 -11.93
N LEU A 16 -15.89 -20.05 -12.74
CA LEU A 16 -17.18 -20.63 -12.39
C LEU A 16 -17.14 -22.17 -12.44
N VAL A 17 -17.29 -22.81 -11.27
CA VAL A 17 -17.32 -24.28 -11.15
C VAL A 17 -18.72 -24.82 -11.41
N ASP A 18 -19.74 -24.14 -10.86
CA ASP A 18 -21.14 -24.53 -10.94
C ASP A 18 -22.06 -23.32 -10.69
N GLN A 19 -23.27 -23.34 -11.26
CA GLN A 19 -24.30 -22.33 -11.03
C GLN A 19 -25.68 -22.98 -10.84
N GLN A 20 -26.32 -22.63 -9.73
CA GLN A 20 -27.65 -23.10 -9.35
C GLN A 20 -28.74 -22.21 -9.97
N ASP A 21 -29.96 -22.75 -10.13
CA ASP A 21 -31.11 -22.07 -10.74
C ASP A 21 -31.48 -20.73 -10.06
N ASP A 22 -31.14 -20.55 -8.77
CA ASP A 22 -31.40 -19.32 -8.01
C ASP A 22 -30.33 -18.22 -8.23
N GLY A 23 -29.33 -18.48 -9.08
CA GLY A 23 -28.20 -17.60 -9.35
C GLY A 23 -27.04 -17.71 -8.35
N THR A 24 -27.10 -18.64 -7.39
CA THR A 24 -25.97 -18.95 -6.50
C THR A 24 -24.88 -19.72 -7.27
N CYS A 25 -23.65 -19.24 -7.18
CA CYS A 25 -22.50 -19.77 -7.91
C CYS A 25 -21.50 -20.41 -6.96
N LEU A 26 -20.87 -21.50 -7.39
CA LEU A 26 -19.66 -22.02 -6.78
C LEU A 26 -18.46 -21.52 -7.59
N LEU A 27 -17.62 -20.67 -7.00
CA LEU A 27 -16.43 -20.10 -7.63
C LEU A 27 -15.19 -20.87 -7.19
N TYR A 28 -14.27 -21.12 -8.12
CA TYR A 28 -12.93 -21.60 -7.78
C TYR A 28 -12.12 -20.49 -7.12
N ILE A 29 -11.23 -20.84 -6.19
CA ILE A 29 -10.32 -19.90 -5.53
C ILE A 29 -8.87 -20.27 -5.87
N ASP A 30 -8.12 -19.39 -6.52
CA ASP A 30 -6.71 -19.65 -6.84
C ASP A 30 -5.80 -19.57 -5.64
N ARG A 31 -6.03 -18.58 -4.78
CA ARG A 31 -5.14 -18.21 -3.68
C ARG A 31 -5.91 -17.83 -2.43
N HIS A 32 -5.47 -18.37 -1.30
CA HIS A 32 -5.97 -18.04 0.02
C HIS A 32 -4.85 -17.41 0.84
N LEU A 33 -5.12 -16.27 1.45
CA LEU A 33 -4.24 -15.65 2.43
C LEU A 33 -4.86 -15.84 3.82
N VAL A 34 -4.05 -16.14 4.84
CA VAL A 34 -4.52 -16.26 6.22
C VAL A 34 -3.60 -15.52 7.19
N HIS A 35 -4.18 -14.96 8.24
CA HIS A 35 -3.50 -14.25 9.32
C HIS A 35 -4.08 -14.68 10.68
N GLU A 36 -3.44 -14.25 11.76
CA GLU A 36 -3.64 -14.83 13.09
C GLU A 36 -4.98 -14.46 13.76
N VAL A 37 -5.70 -13.48 13.22
CA VAL A 37 -6.91 -12.93 13.87
C VAL A 37 -8.18 -13.70 13.52
N THR A 38 -8.35 -14.08 12.24
CA THR A 38 -9.65 -14.58 11.73
C THR A 38 -9.61 -16.05 11.26
N SER A 39 -8.42 -16.64 11.15
CA SER A 39 -8.21 -18.04 10.78
C SER A 39 -8.24 -19.10 11.89
N PRO A 40 -7.94 -18.82 13.20
CA PRO A 40 -7.80 -19.89 14.19
C PRO A 40 -9.02 -20.81 14.34
N GLN A 41 -10.24 -20.25 14.29
CA GLN A 41 -11.48 -21.02 14.42
C GLN A 41 -11.78 -21.84 13.16
N ALA A 42 -11.35 -21.41 11.97
CA ALA A 42 -11.49 -22.18 10.74
C ALA A 42 -10.63 -23.46 10.80
N PHE A 43 -9.39 -23.36 11.28
CA PHE A 43 -8.54 -24.52 11.52
C PHE A 43 -9.08 -25.44 12.62
N GLU A 44 -9.76 -24.90 13.65
CA GLU A 44 -10.48 -25.70 14.64
C GLU A 44 -11.64 -26.49 14.00
N GLY A 45 -12.45 -25.84 13.15
CA GLY A 45 -13.53 -26.48 12.41
C GLY A 45 -13.05 -27.66 11.58
N LEU A 46 -11.93 -27.51 10.86
CA LEU A 46 -11.28 -28.60 10.13
C LEU A 46 -10.89 -29.77 11.04
N ARG A 47 -10.21 -29.50 12.17
CA ARG A 47 -9.77 -30.55 13.12
C ARG A 47 -10.97 -31.28 13.73
N MET A 48 -12.00 -30.55 14.16
CA MET A 48 -13.23 -31.13 14.70
C MET A 48 -14.01 -31.95 13.66
N ALA A 49 -13.97 -31.57 12.39
CA ALA A 49 -14.58 -32.31 11.28
C ALA A 49 -13.70 -33.43 10.71
N SER A 50 -12.50 -33.68 11.26
CA SER A 50 -11.48 -34.60 10.72
C SER A 50 -11.13 -34.32 9.24
N ARG A 51 -11.04 -33.05 8.86
CA ARG A 51 -10.70 -32.58 7.50
C ARG A 51 -9.27 -32.07 7.43
N ASN A 52 -8.62 -32.28 6.29
CA ASN A 52 -7.36 -31.63 5.93
C ASN A 52 -7.62 -30.38 5.08
N VAL A 53 -6.62 -29.49 5.01
CA VAL A 53 -6.59 -28.42 4.00
C VAL A 53 -6.38 -29.05 2.62
N ARG A 54 -7.21 -28.68 1.64
CA ARG A 54 -7.26 -29.35 0.33
C ARG A 54 -6.10 -28.99 -0.59
N HIS A 55 -5.67 -27.73 -0.56
CA HIS A 55 -4.52 -27.22 -1.32
C HIS A 55 -3.65 -26.32 -0.44
N PRO A 56 -2.81 -26.89 0.46
CA PRO A 56 -1.92 -26.12 1.32
C PRO A 56 -0.97 -25.22 0.52
N GLU A 57 -0.56 -25.65 -0.68
CA GLU A 57 0.32 -24.91 -1.59
C GLU A 57 -0.31 -23.64 -2.20
N LYS A 58 -1.63 -23.51 -2.09
CA LYS A 58 -2.41 -22.33 -2.50
C LYS A 58 -2.76 -21.41 -1.34
N THR A 59 -2.35 -21.77 -0.13
CA THR A 59 -2.56 -20.97 1.08
C THR A 59 -1.22 -20.41 1.58
N LEU A 60 -1.18 -19.13 1.93
CA LEU A 60 -0.02 -18.49 2.56
C LEU A 60 -0.45 -17.85 3.89
N ALA A 61 0.23 -18.23 4.96
CA ALA A 61 0.03 -17.68 6.30
C ALA A 61 1.06 -16.59 6.60
N VAL A 62 0.60 -15.43 7.08
CA VAL A 62 1.46 -14.31 7.45
C VAL A 62 0.99 -13.73 8.79
N VAL A 63 1.91 -13.46 9.71
CA VAL A 63 1.57 -12.70 10.94
C VAL A 63 1.67 -11.20 10.67
N ASP A 64 0.66 -10.40 11.01
CA ASP A 64 0.73 -8.95 10.75
C ASP A 64 -0.07 -8.00 11.66
N HIS A 65 -1.12 -8.45 12.35
CA HIS A 65 -1.99 -7.57 13.16
C HIS A 65 -1.52 -7.41 14.61
N ASN A 66 -1.14 -8.51 15.23
CA ASN A 66 -0.73 -8.63 16.64
C ASN A 66 0.76 -8.42 16.87
N VAL A 67 1.56 -8.31 15.81
CA VAL A 67 3.00 -8.11 15.92
C VAL A 67 3.29 -6.67 16.37
N PRO A 68 4.11 -6.46 17.43
CA PRO A 68 4.56 -5.13 17.79
C PRO A 68 5.43 -4.51 16.67
N THR A 69 5.25 -3.21 16.43
CA THR A 69 6.14 -2.47 15.51
C THR A 69 7.31 -1.81 16.23
N SER A 70 7.34 -1.84 17.56
CA SER A 70 8.42 -1.28 18.35
C SER A 70 9.74 -2.05 18.14
N PRO A 71 10.91 -1.38 18.13
CA PRO A 71 12.21 -2.03 17.91
C PRO A 71 12.60 -3.12 18.94
N ASP A 72 11.85 -3.22 20.04
CA ASP A 72 12.01 -4.25 21.06
C ASP A 72 11.18 -5.53 20.80
N ARG A 73 10.43 -5.61 19.68
CA ARG A 73 9.74 -6.84 19.20
C ARG A 73 10.66 -8.06 19.10
N LYS A 74 11.97 -7.83 18.94
CA LYS A 74 13.02 -8.87 18.96
C LYS A 74 13.11 -9.65 20.26
N PHE A 75 12.45 -9.18 21.32
CA PHE A 75 12.29 -9.90 22.59
C PHE A 75 10.92 -10.62 22.71
N GLY A 76 10.16 -10.69 21.61
CA GLY A 76 8.85 -11.35 21.52
C GLY A 76 7.65 -10.44 21.82
N ILE A 77 6.46 -11.02 21.65
CA ILE A 77 5.18 -10.32 21.82
C ILE A 77 4.81 -10.25 23.30
N LYS A 78 4.91 -9.06 23.92
CA LYS A 78 4.65 -8.90 25.37
C LYS A 78 3.20 -9.20 25.77
N ASN A 79 2.23 -8.77 24.97
CA ASN A 79 0.82 -9.03 25.22
C ASN A 79 0.51 -10.54 25.11
N PRO A 80 -0.03 -11.19 26.16
CA PRO A 80 -0.33 -12.63 26.13
C PRO A 80 -1.41 -13.03 25.12
N GLU A 81 -2.46 -12.23 24.94
CA GLU A 81 -3.57 -12.51 24.02
C GLU A 81 -3.08 -12.48 22.56
N SER A 82 -2.33 -11.43 22.22
CA SER A 82 -1.66 -11.30 20.93
C SER A 82 -0.70 -12.46 20.67
N ARG A 83 0.08 -12.88 21.67
CA ARG A 83 1.00 -14.02 21.55
C ARG A 83 0.25 -15.33 21.27
N ILE A 84 -0.84 -15.61 22.00
CA ILE A 84 -1.67 -16.81 21.80
C ILE A 84 -2.20 -16.90 20.36
N GLN A 85 -2.63 -15.78 19.77
CA GLN A 85 -3.10 -15.78 18.37
C GLN A 85 -1.98 -16.12 17.37
N VAL A 86 -0.79 -15.53 17.56
CA VAL A 86 0.38 -15.81 16.72
C VAL A 86 0.88 -17.26 16.86
N ASP A 87 0.97 -17.76 18.09
CA ASP A 87 1.35 -19.15 18.38
C ASP A 87 0.33 -20.14 17.78
N ALA A 88 -0.98 -19.80 17.81
CA ALA A 88 -2.03 -20.59 17.18
C ALA A 88 -1.90 -20.61 15.64
N LEU A 89 -1.57 -19.49 14.99
CA LEU A 89 -1.32 -19.47 13.54
C LEU A 89 -0.10 -20.33 13.19
N ALA A 90 1.00 -20.20 13.92
CA ALA A 90 2.22 -21.00 13.71
C ALA A 90 1.93 -22.50 13.85
N LYS A 91 1.19 -22.90 14.89
CA LYS A 91 0.74 -24.28 15.08
C LYS A 91 -0.16 -24.76 13.95
N ASN A 92 -1.16 -23.99 13.55
CA ASN A 92 -2.08 -24.35 12.48
C ASN A 92 -1.34 -24.52 11.14
N ALA A 93 -0.39 -23.63 10.82
CA ALA A 93 0.39 -23.74 9.60
C ALA A 93 1.25 -25.02 9.58
N ALA A 94 1.90 -25.35 10.70
CA ALA A 94 2.66 -26.59 10.84
C ALA A 94 1.78 -27.85 10.78
N ASP A 95 0.66 -27.88 11.51
CA ASP A 95 -0.26 -29.02 11.57
C ASP A 95 -0.90 -29.32 10.19
N PHE A 96 -1.09 -28.32 9.33
CA PHE A 96 -1.74 -28.43 8.02
C PHE A 96 -0.80 -28.29 6.82
N GLY A 97 0.51 -28.13 7.02
CA GLY A 97 1.50 -28.03 5.93
C GLY A 97 1.39 -26.76 5.09
N ILE A 98 0.94 -25.64 5.67
CA ILE A 98 0.82 -24.34 5.02
C ILE A 98 2.13 -23.56 5.15
N GLU A 99 2.54 -22.86 4.09
CA GLU A 99 3.70 -21.97 4.12
C GLU A 99 3.42 -20.76 5.03
N TYR A 100 4.37 -20.44 5.93
CA TYR A 100 4.17 -19.48 7.00
C TYR A 100 5.36 -18.51 7.11
N TYR A 101 5.07 -17.21 7.10
CA TYR A 101 6.05 -16.15 7.40
C TYR A 101 5.82 -15.66 8.83
N ASP A 102 6.69 -16.12 9.73
CA ASP A 102 6.66 -15.75 11.14
C ASP A 102 7.19 -14.33 11.40
N ALA A 103 7.07 -13.85 12.64
CA ALA A 103 7.45 -12.49 13.03
C ALA A 103 8.96 -12.15 12.89
N ASN A 104 9.82 -13.10 12.52
CA ASN A 104 11.26 -12.94 12.27
C ASN A 104 11.66 -13.20 10.81
N ASP A 105 10.74 -13.64 9.94
CA ASP A 105 11.01 -13.80 8.51
C ASP A 105 11.29 -12.42 7.87
N GLU A 106 12.35 -12.32 7.05
CA GLU A 106 12.73 -11.07 6.38
C GLU A 106 11.63 -10.52 5.44
N ARG A 107 10.70 -11.37 5.01
CA ARG A 107 9.57 -11.05 4.15
C ARG A 107 8.31 -10.69 4.95
N GLN A 108 8.31 -10.84 6.27
CA GLN A 108 7.13 -10.58 7.10
C GLN A 108 6.66 -9.13 6.95
N GLY A 109 5.34 -8.97 6.87
CA GLY A 109 4.69 -7.69 6.66
C GLY A 109 3.19 -7.86 6.62
N ILE A 110 2.50 -6.78 6.28
CA ILE A 110 1.05 -6.76 6.13
C ILE A 110 0.67 -7.66 4.95
N VAL A 111 -0.31 -8.55 5.13
CA VAL A 111 -0.60 -9.66 4.20
C VAL A 111 -0.91 -9.17 2.76
N HIS A 112 -1.53 -8.01 2.61
CA HIS A 112 -1.83 -7.36 1.32
C HIS A 112 -0.66 -6.58 0.68
N ILE A 113 0.52 -6.59 1.32
CA ILE A 113 1.79 -6.11 0.78
C ILE A 113 2.67 -7.31 0.45
N VAL A 114 2.75 -8.28 1.37
CA VAL A 114 3.50 -9.54 1.19
C VAL A 114 3.04 -10.32 -0.04
N GLY A 115 1.72 -10.51 -0.24
CA GLY A 115 1.20 -11.27 -1.38
C GLY A 115 1.70 -10.78 -2.76
N PRO A 116 1.56 -9.48 -3.08
CA PRO A 116 2.16 -8.86 -4.26
C PRO A 116 3.69 -8.97 -4.34
N GLU A 117 4.40 -8.71 -3.23
CA GLU A 117 5.88 -8.74 -3.21
C GLU A 117 6.46 -10.12 -3.51
N GLN A 118 5.76 -11.18 -3.11
CA GLN A 118 6.14 -12.56 -3.44
C GLN A 118 5.73 -12.99 -4.85
N GLY A 119 4.91 -12.20 -5.57
CA GLY A 119 4.26 -12.63 -6.81
C GLY A 119 3.20 -13.71 -6.58
N PHE A 120 2.65 -13.81 -5.35
CA PHE A 120 1.54 -14.70 -5.02
C PHE A 120 0.22 -14.17 -5.61
N THR A 121 0.12 -12.84 -5.77
CA THR A 121 -0.91 -12.14 -6.53
C THR A 121 -0.51 -12.00 -7.99
N LEU A 122 -1.32 -12.53 -8.90
CA LEU A 122 -1.15 -12.39 -10.36
C LEU A 122 -2.50 -12.01 -11.01
N PRO A 123 -2.50 -11.33 -12.18
CA PRO A 123 -3.71 -11.00 -12.92
C PRO A 123 -4.53 -12.22 -13.30
N GLY A 124 -5.85 -12.05 -13.31
CA GLY A 124 -6.84 -13.08 -13.62
C GLY A 124 -7.25 -13.93 -12.42
N MET A 125 -6.49 -13.92 -11.32
CA MET A 125 -6.76 -14.80 -10.17
C MET A 125 -8.00 -14.42 -9.37
N THR A 126 -8.57 -15.43 -8.72
CA THR A 126 -9.49 -15.30 -7.59
C THR A 126 -8.72 -15.40 -6.26
N ILE A 127 -8.82 -14.37 -5.41
CA ILE A 127 -8.01 -14.27 -4.18
C ILE A 127 -8.88 -13.91 -2.97
N VAL A 128 -8.77 -14.68 -1.89
CA VAL A 128 -9.55 -14.43 -0.67
C VAL A 128 -8.67 -14.41 0.57
N CYS A 129 -9.13 -13.70 1.60
CA CYS A 129 -8.53 -13.69 2.94
C CYS A 129 -9.60 -13.40 3.98
N GLY A 130 -9.36 -13.79 5.22
CA GLY A 130 -10.13 -13.32 6.37
C GLY A 130 -9.90 -11.84 6.74
N ASP A 131 -9.47 -10.98 5.80
CA ASP A 131 -9.44 -9.51 5.95
C ASP A 131 -10.22 -8.80 4.82
N SER A 132 -10.90 -7.71 5.18
CA SER A 132 -11.73 -6.93 4.26
C SER A 132 -10.98 -6.28 3.08
N HIS A 133 -9.72 -5.91 3.26
CA HIS A 133 -8.93 -5.15 2.28
C HIS A 133 -8.16 -6.05 1.31
N THR A 134 -8.54 -7.32 1.21
CA THR A 134 -8.14 -8.22 0.12
C THR A 134 -8.42 -7.62 -1.26
N SER A 135 -9.39 -6.69 -1.35
CA SER A 135 -9.60 -5.84 -2.53
C SER A 135 -8.34 -5.14 -3.05
N THR A 136 -7.30 -4.93 -2.22
CA THR A 136 -5.97 -4.44 -2.63
C THR A 136 -5.40 -5.18 -3.85
N HIS A 137 -5.57 -6.51 -3.91
CA HIS A 137 -5.05 -7.34 -5.00
C HIS A 137 -5.77 -7.09 -6.33
N GLY A 138 -6.93 -6.43 -6.30
CA GLY A 138 -7.65 -5.92 -7.47
C GLY A 138 -6.86 -4.99 -8.37
N ALA A 139 -5.83 -4.33 -7.83
CA ALA A 139 -4.89 -3.50 -8.58
C ALA A 139 -4.11 -4.26 -9.67
N PHE A 140 -4.08 -5.60 -9.59
CA PHE A 140 -3.46 -6.49 -10.56
C PHE A 140 -4.46 -7.06 -11.57
N GLY A 141 -5.75 -6.69 -11.50
CA GLY A 141 -6.81 -7.36 -12.24
C GLY A 141 -7.09 -8.77 -11.71
N ALA A 142 -7.08 -8.94 -10.39
CA ALA A 142 -7.47 -10.18 -9.69
C ALA A 142 -8.78 -9.95 -8.93
N LEU A 143 -9.75 -10.84 -9.06
CA LEU A 143 -11.01 -10.77 -8.32
C LEU A 143 -10.77 -11.13 -6.85
N ALA A 144 -10.55 -10.09 -6.04
CA ALA A 144 -10.03 -10.25 -4.70
C ALA A 144 -10.92 -9.59 -3.64
N HIS A 145 -11.30 -10.33 -2.59
CA HIS A 145 -12.25 -9.84 -1.58
C HIS A 145 -12.13 -10.56 -0.23
N GLY A 146 -12.55 -9.86 0.83
CA GLY A 146 -12.55 -10.40 2.19
C GLY A 146 -13.70 -11.37 2.43
N ILE A 147 -13.44 -12.42 3.22
CA ILE A 147 -14.39 -13.49 3.54
C ILE A 147 -14.50 -13.70 5.05
N GLY A 148 -15.65 -14.23 5.52
CA GLY A 148 -15.88 -14.55 6.93
C GLY A 148 -15.18 -15.84 7.38
N THR A 149 -15.01 -16.05 8.68
CA THR A 149 -14.33 -17.24 9.24
C THR A 149 -14.92 -18.59 8.78
N SER A 150 -16.24 -18.68 8.61
CA SER A 150 -16.88 -19.89 8.04
C SER A 150 -16.58 -20.10 6.55
N GLU A 151 -16.40 -19.01 5.79
CA GLU A 151 -15.93 -19.08 4.40
C GLU A 151 -14.44 -19.45 4.36
N VAL A 152 -13.60 -18.99 5.31
CA VAL A 152 -12.19 -19.39 5.44
C VAL A 152 -12.08 -20.91 5.65
N GLU A 153 -12.90 -21.51 6.53
CA GLU A 153 -12.95 -22.97 6.68
C GLU A 153 -13.36 -23.65 5.37
N HIS A 154 -14.40 -23.13 4.70
CA HIS A 154 -14.90 -23.69 3.45
C HIS A 154 -13.80 -23.70 2.37
N VAL A 155 -13.13 -22.58 2.15
CA VAL A 155 -12.04 -22.46 1.16
C VAL A 155 -10.88 -23.40 1.50
N LEU A 156 -10.49 -23.50 2.78
CA LEU A 156 -9.46 -24.48 3.20
C LEU A 156 -9.90 -25.93 2.90
N ALA A 157 -11.17 -26.27 3.10
CA ALA A 157 -11.70 -27.63 2.89
C ALA A 157 -11.97 -27.99 1.41
N THR A 158 -12.31 -27.01 0.56
CA THR A 158 -12.82 -27.28 -0.80
C THR A 158 -12.05 -26.61 -1.93
N GLN A 159 -11.28 -25.55 -1.64
CA GLN A 159 -10.69 -24.62 -2.62
C GLN A 159 -11.73 -23.93 -3.53
N THR A 160 -12.96 -23.83 -3.05
CA THR A 160 -14.06 -23.13 -3.72
C THR A 160 -14.77 -22.19 -2.74
N LEU A 161 -15.63 -21.32 -3.23
CA LEU A 161 -16.45 -20.43 -2.42
C LEU A 161 -17.84 -20.24 -3.03
N ILE A 162 -18.88 -20.36 -2.21
CA ILE A 162 -20.25 -20.04 -2.60
C ILE A 162 -20.39 -18.52 -2.65
N GLN A 163 -20.69 -17.94 -3.81
CA GLN A 163 -20.92 -16.50 -3.99
C GLN A 163 -22.17 -16.26 -4.85
N ARG A 164 -22.63 -15.02 -4.92
CA ARG A 164 -23.57 -14.55 -5.96
C ARG A 164 -22.84 -13.53 -6.84
N ARG A 165 -23.16 -13.49 -8.13
CA ARG A 165 -22.57 -12.50 -9.05
C ARG A 165 -22.95 -11.09 -8.60
N ALA A 166 -21.96 -10.22 -8.52
CA ALA A 166 -22.12 -8.80 -8.21
C ALA A 166 -22.49 -8.00 -9.46
N LYS A 167 -22.95 -6.77 -9.27
CA LYS A 167 -23.16 -5.80 -10.36
C LYS A 167 -21.86 -5.13 -10.79
N ASN A 168 -21.81 -4.64 -12.02
CA ASN A 168 -20.64 -3.96 -12.57
C ASN A 168 -20.73 -2.44 -12.35
N MET A 169 -19.76 -1.84 -11.67
CA MET A 169 -19.67 -0.39 -11.47
C MET A 169 -18.37 0.16 -12.07
N LEU A 170 -18.47 1.02 -13.09
CA LEU A 170 -17.32 1.74 -13.64
C LEU A 170 -17.06 3.01 -12.84
N ILE A 171 -15.81 3.21 -12.42
CA ILE A 171 -15.28 4.47 -11.90
C ILE A 171 -14.27 4.99 -12.92
N GLU A 172 -14.67 5.99 -13.71
CA GLU A 172 -13.82 6.59 -14.74
C GLU A 172 -13.22 7.90 -14.22
N VAL A 173 -11.89 7.97 -14.15
CA VAL A 173 -11.14 9.14 -13.66
C VAL A 173 -10.17 9.59 -14.76
N ASP A 174 -10.58 10.60 -15.52
CA ASP A 174 -9.85 11.11 -16.69
C ASP A 174 -9.17 12.46 -16.42
N GLY A 175 -8.19 12.79 -17.25
CA GLY A 175 -7.32 13.95 -17.08
C GLY A 175 -6.07 13.67 -16.24
N ALA A 176 -5.17 14.65 -16.20
CA ALA A 176 -3.95 14.59 -15.42
C ALA A 176 -4.18 15.08 -13.97
N LEU A 177 -3.60 14.36 -13.00
CA LEU A 177 -3.65 14.77 -11.59
C LEU A 177 -2.85 16.08 -11.38
N PRO A 178 -3.40 17.06 -10.64
CA PRO A 178 -2.65 18.22 -10.21
C PRO A 178 -1.47 17.84 -9.32
N GLU A 179 -0.48 18.72 -9.30
CA GLU A 179 0.64 18.60 -8.37
C GLU A 179 0.15 18.50 -6.92
N GLY A 180 0.76 17.60 -6.13
CA GLY A 180 0.40 17.36 -4.73
C GLY A 180 -0.80 16.43 -4.51
N VAL A 181 -1.48 15.99 -5.59
CA VAL A 181 -2.60 15.05 -5.55
C VAL A 181 -2.10 13.64 -5.82
N THR A 182 -2.59 12.66 -5.06
CA THR A 182 -2.10 11.27 -5.08
C THR A 182 -3.26 10.26 -5.26
N ALA A 183 -2.92 8.98 -5.43
CA ALA A 183 -3.89 7.89 -5.44
C ALA A 183 -4.82 7.88 -4.20
N LYS A 184 -4.32 8.33 -3.04
CA LYS A 184 -5.11 8.44 -1.80
C LYS A 184 -6.20 9.51 -1.92
N ASP A 185 -5.89 10.63 -2.56
CA ASP A 185 -6.83 11.71 -2.79
C ASP A 185 -7.90 11.31 -3.83
N ILE A 186 -7.51 10.57 -4.88
CA ILE A 186 -8.47 10.00 -5.86
C ILE A 186 -9.51 9.12 -5.14
N ILE A 187 -9.07 8.14 -4.34
CA ILE A 187 -10.02 7.20 -3.73
C ILE A 187 -10.84 7.84 -2.61
N LEU A 188 -10.29 8.80 -1.86
CA LEU A 188 -11.08 9.61 -0.93
C LEU A 188 -12.11 10.49 -1.65
N ALA A 189 -11.79 11.05 -2.82
CA ALA A 189 -12.76 11.79 -3.65
C ALA A 189 -13.90 10.88 -4.13
N ILE A 190 -13.56 9.68 -4.63
CA ILE A 190 -14.54 8.68 -5.06
C ILE A 190 -15.47 8.29 -3.91
N ILE A 191 -14.93 8.01 -2.71
CA ILE A 191 -15.74 7.64 -1.53
C ILE A 191 -16.59 8.81 -1.04
N GLY A 192 -16.11 10.05 -1.14
CA GLY A 192 -16.90 11.25 -0.86
C GLY A 192 -18.09 11.42 -1.81
N GLU A 193 -17.88 11.18 -3.11
CA GLU A 193 -18.91 11.28 -4.15
C GLU A 193 -19.98 10.18 -4.02
N ILE A 194 -19.58 8.92 -3.81
CA ILE A 194 -20.52 7.79 -3.81
C ILE A 194 -21.06 7.43 -2.42
N GLY A 195 -20.40 7.90 -1.35
CA GLY A 195 -20.67 7.53 0.05
C GLY A 195 -20.21 6.11 0.41
N THR A 196 -20.15 5.81 1.71
CA THR A 196 -19.69 4.51 2.24
C THR A 196 -20.53 3.29 1.83
N ALA A 197 -21.75 3.51 1.31
CA ALA A 197 -22.62 2.47 0.77
C ALA A 197 -22.72 2.47 -0.76
N GLY A 198 -22.01 3.36 -1.46
CA GLY A 198 -22.20 3.63 -2.89
C GLY A 198 -21.93 2.44 -3.81
N GLY A 199 -21.00 1.57 -3.42
CA GLY A 199 -20.63 0.33 -4.11
C GLY A 199 -21.39 -0.91 -3.67
N THR A 200 -22.36 -0.82 -2.75
CA THR A 200 -23.03 -1.99 -2.16
C THR A 200 -23.58 -2.92 -3.25
N GLY A 201 -23.18 -4.20 -3.21
CA GLY A 201 -23.59 -5.21 -4.20
C GLY A 201 -22.89 -5.12 -5.56
N HIS A 202 -21.87 -4.28 -5.71
CA HIS A 202 -21.09 -4.11 -6.94
C HIS A 202 -19.62 -4.55 -6.75
N VAL A 203 -18.97 -4.86 -7.88
CA VAL A 203 -17.51 -4.78 -8.05
C VAL A 203 -17.21 -3.50 -8.81
N MET A 204 -16.21 -2.75 -8.34
CA MET A 204 -15.75 -1.52 -8.98
C MET A 204 -14.63 -1.82 -9.97
N GLU A 205 -14.78 -1.40 -11.22
CA GLU A 205 -13.69 -1.31 -12.18
C GLU A 205 -13.22 0.14 -12.25
N TYR A 206 -11.94 0.40 -11.99
CA TYR A 206 -11.34 1.72 -12.06
C TYR A 206 -10.64 1.90 -13.41
N ALA A 207 -11.01 2.95 -14.14
CA ALA A 207 -10.52 3.26 -15.47
C ALA A 207 -10.26 4.77 -15.62
N GLY A 208 -9.88 5.17 -16.83
CA GLY A 208 -9.52 6.56 -17.16
C GLY A 208 -8.03 6.85 -17.10
N GLU A 209 -7.64 8.01 -17.60
CA GLU A 209 -6.24 8.45 -17.73
C GLU A 209 -5.51 8.47 -16.38
N ALA A 210 -6.11 9.04 -15.35
CA ALA A 210 -5.48 9.19 -14.05
C ALA A 210 -5.17 7.83 -13.40
N ILE A 211 -6.06 6.84 -13.53
CA ILE A 211 -5.87 5.49 -13.00
C ILE A 211 -4.73 4.77 -13.74
N ARG A 212 -4.67 4.88 -15.07
CA ARG A 212 -3.56 4.30 -15.88
C ARG A 212 -2.22 4.93 -15.52
N ALA A 213 -2.19 6.23 -15.24
CA ALA A 213 -0.98 6.95 -14.86
C ALA A 213 -0.45 6.62 -13.44
N LEU A 214 -1.21 5.92 -12.60
CA LEU A 214 -0.74 5.47 -11.28
C LEU A 214 0.29 4.34 -11.40
N SER A 215 1.30 4.40 -10.52
CA SER A 215 2.16 3.25 -10.18
C SER A 215 1.35 2.10 -9.58
N MET A 216 1.94 0.90 -9.48
CA MET A 216 1.26 -0.23 -8.84
C MET A 216 0.94 0.03 -7.36
N GLU A 217 1.80 0.72 -6.63
CA GLU A 217 1.58 1.21 -5.28
C GLU A 217 0.35 2.13 -5.20
N GLY A 218 0.20 3.07 -6.15
CA GLY A 218 -0.98 3.92 -6.27
C GLY A 218 -2.25 3.12 -6.61
N ARG A 219 -2.19 2.20 -7.57
CA ARG A 219 -3.31 1.32 -7.93
C ARG A 219 -3.75 0.46 -6.75
N MET A 220 -2.79 -0.06 -5.97
CA MET A 220 -3.05 -0.78 -4.74
C MET A 220 -3.69 0.09 -3.66
N THR A 221 -3.34 1.38 -3.54
CA THR A 221 -4.05 2.34 -2.68
C THR A 221 -5.53 2.47 -3.07
N VAL A 222 -5.82 2.60 -4.38
CA VAL A 222 -7.20 2.73 -4.89
C VAL A 222 -8.02 1.46 -4.60
N CYS A 223 -7.53 0.28 -4.99
CA CYS A 223 -8.28 -0.97 -4.80
C CYS A 223 -8.33 -1.42 -3.32
N ASN A 224 -7.35 -1.03 -2.48
CA ASN A 224 -7.40 -1.25 -1.03
C ASN A 224 -8.64 -0.60 -0.40
N MET A 225 -9.03 0.58 -0.89
CA MET A 225 -10.11 1.38 -0.33
C MET A 225 -11.47 1.23 -1.01
N SER A 226 -11.64 0.27 -1.93
CA SER A 226 -12.94 -0.05 -2.55
C SER A 226 -13.99 -0.47 -1.53
N ILE A 227 -13.57 -1.16 -0.46
CA ILE A 227 -14.46 -1.64 0.60
C ILE A 227 -14.98 -0.51 1.50
N GLU A 228 -14.23 0.59 1.65
CA GLU A 228 -14.69 1.83 2.29
C GLU A 228 -15.74 2.57 1.47
N GLY A 229 -15.76 2.38 0.15
CA GLY A 229 -16.87 2.79 -0.73
C GLY A 229 -18.03 1.78 -0.78
N GLY A 230 -17.96 0.69 -0.01
CA GLY A 230 -18.99 -0.35 0.09
C GLY A 230 -18.97 -1.41 -1.03
N ALA A 231 -17.98 -1.40 -1.93
CA ALA A 231 -17.86 -2.42 -2.98
C ALA A 231 -17.30 -3.74 -2.44
N ARG A 232 -17.69 -4.87 -3.06
CA ARG A 232 -17.18 -6.20 -2.70
C ARG A 232 -15.71 -6.37 -3.05
N ALA A 233 -15.30 -5.78 -4.18
CA ALA A 233 -13.92 -5.74 -4.67
C ALA A 233 -13.71 -4.50 -5.56
N GLY A 234 -12.45 -4.13 -5.74
CA GLY A 234 -12.00 -3.23 -6.80
C GLY A 234 -11.23 -4.01 -7.86
N LEU A 235 -11.14 -3.49 -9.09
CA LEU A 235 -10.39 -4.05 -10.20
C LEU A 235 -9.75 -2.92 -11.02
N ILE A 236 -8.49 -3.10 -11.40
CA ILE A 236 -7.80 -2.30 -12.43
C ILE A 236 -7.28 -3.27 -13.47
N ALA A 237 -7.52 -2.99 -14.75
CA ALA A 237 -7.06 -3.83 -15.83
C ALA A 237 -5.50 -3.86 -15.88
N PRO A 238 -4.87 -5.04 -15.96
CA PRO A 238 -3.42 -5.14 -16.05
C PRO A 238 -2.87 -4.52 -17.34
N ASP A 239 -1.71 -3.90 -17.20
CA ASP A 239 -0.95 -3.28 -18.28
C ASP A 239 0.56 -3.41 -18.04
N GLU A 240 1.35 -2.70 -18.83
CA GLU A 240 2.81 -2.69 -18.77
C GLU A 240 3.35 -2.33 -17.38
N THR A 241 2.65 -1.50 -16.61
CA THR A 241 3.00 -1.13 -15.22
C THR A 241 2.81 -2.32 -14.29
N THR A 242 1.71 -3.06 -14.47
CA THR A 242 1.45 -4.33 -13.77
C THR A 242 2.48 -5.39 -14.13
N TYR A 243 2.78 -5.56 -15.42
CA TYR A 243 3.77 -6.54 -15.89
C TYR A 243 5.17 -6.22 -15.36
N ALA A 244 5.59 -4.95 -15.39
CA ALA A 244 6.87 -4.51 -14.88
C ALA A 244 7.04 -4.78 -13.38
N TYR A 245 5.97 -4.58 -12.58
CA TYR A 245 6.00 -4.86 -11.14
C TYR A 245 6.07 -6.36 -10.81
N ILE A 246 5.33 -7.20 -11.54
CA ILE A 246 5.32 -8.66 -11.33
C ILE A 246 6.61 -9.31 -11.83
N LYS A 247 7.27 -8.71 -12.83
CA LYS A 247 8.50 -9.24 -13.40
C LYS A 247 9.53 -9.48 -12.29
N ASP A 248 10.23 -10.60 -12.41
CA ASP A 248 11.29 -11.05 -11.49
C ASP A 248 10.86 -11.32 -10.02
N ARG A 249 9.59 -11.11 -9.62
CA ARG A 249 9.06 -11.52 -8.31
C ARG A 249 9.23 -13.04 -8.07
N PRO A 250 9.38 -13.51 -6.80
CA PRO A 250 9.72 -14.90 -6.49
C PRO A 250 8.82 -15.95 -7.15
N ARG A 251 7.50 -15.78 -7.10
CA ARG A 251 6.50 -16.72 -7.66
C ARG A 251 5.95 -16.31 -9.03
N ALA A 252 6.43 -15.23 -9.63
CA ALA A 252 6.03 -14.85 -10.97
C ALA A 252 6.46 -15.93 -11.99
N PRO A 253 5.66 -16.21 -13.04
CA PRO A 253 6.03 -17.17 -14.07
C PRO A 253 7.34 -16.76 -14.77
N LYS A 254 8.09 -17.73 -15.30
CA LYS A 254 9.42 -17.52 -15.92
C LYS A 254 9.49 -18.18 -17.30
N GLY A 255 10.35 -17.66 -18.18
CA GLY A 255 10.55 -18.19 -19.53
C GLY A 255 9.24 -18.30 -20.32
N LYS A 256 8.99 -19.43 -21.00
CA LYS A 256 7.76 -19.63 -21.80
C LYS A 256 6.46 -19.44 -21.01
N ALA A 257 6.45 -19.73 -19.70
CA ALA A 257 5.28 -19.51 -18.86
C ALA A 257 5.01 -18.01 -18.63
N TRP A 258 6.05 -17.17 -18.64
CA TRP A 258 5.91 -15.71 -18.60
C TRP A 258 5.29 -15.19 -19.91
N ASP A 259 5.77 -15.68 -21.06
CA ASP A 259 5.24 -15.28 -22.37
C ASP A 259 3.75 -15.65 -22.53
N MET A 260 3.38 -16.86 -22.07
CA MET A 260 1.97 -17.30 -22.01
C MET A 260 1.14 -16.46 -21.03
N ALA A 261 1.71 -16.11 -19.87
CA ALA A 261 1.02 -15.29 -18.88
C ALA A 261 0.78 -13.86 -19.40
N LEU A 262 1.77 -13.22 -20.04
CA LEU A 262 1.60 -11.93 -20.70
C LEU A 262 0.47 -11.97 -21.74
N ALA A 263 0.45 -12.99 -22.60
CA ALA A 263 -0.59 -13.14 -23.63
C ALA A 263 -2.00 -13.32 -23.05
N TYR A 264 -2.13 -14.01 -21.90
CA TYR A 264 -3.41 -14.10 -21.18
C TYR A 264 -3.77 -12.75 -20.52
N TRP A 265 -2.82 -12.13 -19.82
CA TRP A 265 -3.06 -10.88 -19.09
C TRP A 265 -3.41 -9.70 -20.01
N ASP A 266 -2.90 -9.67 -21.24
CA ASP A 266 -3.27 -8.64 -22.24
C ASP A 266 -4.76 -8.75 -22.66
N SER A 267 -5.35 -9.95 -22.58
CA SER A 267 -6.77 -10.19 -22.83
C SER A 267 -7.71 -9.80 -21.67
N LEU A 268 -7.14 -9.55 -20.49
CA LEU A 268 -7.85 -9.15 -19.26
C LEU A 268 -8.14 -7.64 -19.25
N ARG A 269 -8.93 -7.18 -20.22
CA ARG A 269 -9.46 -5.82 -20.27
C ARG A 269 -10.96 -5.89 -20.55
N THR A 270 -11.74 -4.90 -20.13
CA THR A 270 -13.15 -4.83 -20.53
C THR A 270 -13.28 -4.72 -22.05
N ASP A 271 -14.19 -5.52 -22.63
CA ASP A 271 -14.46 -5.51 -24.06
C ASP A 271 -15.16 -4.19 -24.47
N GLU A 272 -14.88 -3.71 -25.68
CA GLU A 272 -15.60 -2.57 -26.26
C GLU A 272 -17.11 -2.87 -26.34
N GLY A 273 -17.94 -1.97 -25.81
CA GLY A 273 -19.39 -2.15 -25.74
C GLY A 273 -19.90 -3.04 -24.60
N ALA A 274 -19.05 -3.42 -23.63
CA ALA A 274 -19.53 -4.03 -22.39
C ALA A 274 -20.40 -3.05 -21.57
N GLU A 275 -21.41 -3.59 -20.89
CA GLU A 275 -22.38 -2.82 -20.11
C GLU A 275 -22.01 -2.80 -18.62
N PHE A 276 -22.12 -1.62 -17.99
CA PHE A 276 -21.98 -1.45 -16.54
C PHE A 276 -23.35 -1.07 -15.94
N ASP A 277 -23.72 -1.67 -14.81
CA ASP A 277 -24.94 -1.32 -14.05
C ASP A 277 -24.92 0.14 -13.56
N ARG A 278 -23.72 0.67 -13.28
CA ARG A 278 -23.51 2.05 -12.85
C ARG A 278 -22.19 2.58 -13.40
N VAL A 279 -22.17 3.85 -13.81
CA VAL A 279 -20.97 4.59 -14.18
C VAL A 279 -20.88 5.84 -13.30
N VAL A 280 -19.69 6.11 -12.75
CA VAL A 280 -19.36 7.35 -12.03
C VAL A 280 -18.12 7.94 -12.69
N LYS A 281 -18.14 9.25 -12.97
CA LYS A 281 -17.06 9.96 -13.68
C LYS A 281 -16.50 11.08 -12.81
N LEU A 282 -15.18 11.17 -12.70
CA LEU A 282 -14.48 12.25 -12.03
C LEU A 282 -13.45 12.87 -12.99
N ASP A 283 -13.30 14.19 -12.94
CA ASP A 283 -12.22 14.91 -13.61
C ASP A 283 -11.04 15.05 -12.64
N ALA A 284 -9.94 14.36 -12.96
CA ALA A 284 -8.72 14.34 -12.17
C ALA A 284 -8.12 15.74 -11.99
N ALA A 285 -8.23 16.61 -13.01
CA ALA A 285 -7.64 17.94 -12.99
C ALA A 285 -8.28 18.88 -11.96
N ASN A 286 -9.51 18.56 -11.50
CA ASN A 286 -10.22 19.31 -10.48
C ASN A 286 -10.05 18.72 -9.06
N LEU A 287 -9.35 17.60 -8.90
CA LEU A 287 -9.14 16.98 -7.59
C LEU A 287 -8.17 17.81 -6.74
N PRO A 288 -8.53 18.21 -5.50
CA PRO A 288 -7.60 18.80 -4.55
C PRO A 288 -6.90 17.71 -3.72
N PRO A 289 -5.86 18.05 -2.93
CA PRO A 289 -5.45 17.23 -1.79
C PRO A 289 -6.60 17.15 -0.77
N ILE A 290 -6.92 15.95 -0.28
CA ILE A 290 -8.10 15.67 0.54
C ILE A 290 -7.73 15.30 1.99
N VAL A 291 -8.57 15.74 2.91
CA VAL A 291 -8.54 15.37 4.33
C VAL A 291 -9.94 14.93 4.76
N THR A 292 -10.06 13.80 5.47
CA THR A 292 -11.34 13.49 6.14
C THR A 292 -11.51 14.36 7.39
N TRP A 293 -12.63 15.05 7.56
CA TRP A 293 -12.94 15.87 8.73
C TRP A 293 -13.77 15.12 9.80
N GLY A 294 -14.60 14.15 9.39
CA GLY A 294 -15.52 13.42 10.27
C GLY A 294 -14.98 12.07 10.76
N SER A 295 -15.90 11.19 11.18
CA SER A 295 -15.60 9.83 11.68
C SER A 295 -15.89 8.73 10.65
N SER A 296 -15.99 9.08 9.37
CA SER A 296 -16.18 8.14 8.25
C SER A 296 -15.28 8.49 7.06
N PRO A 297 -14.87 7.52 6.19
CA PRO A 297 -14.08 7.81 4.99
C PRO A 297 -14.81 8.65 3.93
N GLU A 298 -16.15 8.75 3.99
CA GLU A 298 -16.95 9.66 3.14
C GLU A 298 -16.93 11.12 3.64
N ASP A 299 -16.49 11.38 4.87
CA ASP A 299 -16.49 12.72 5.46
C ASP A 299 -15.26 13.51 5.00
N VAL A 300 -15.17 13.79 3.70
CA VAL A 300 -14.02 14.43 3.05
C VAL A 300 -14.26 15.89 2.70
N VAL A 301 -13.18 16.67 2.68
CA VAL A 301 -13.09 18.01 2.07
C VAL A 301 -11.69 18.24 1.49
N SER A 302 -11.55 19.25 0.63
CA SER A 302 -10.24 19.82 0.28
C SER A 302 -9.48 20.29 1.52
N VAL A 303 -8.16 20.15 1.54
CA VAL A 303 -7.30 20.74 2.59
C VAL A 303 -7.44 22.27 2.70
N THR A 304 -7.80 22.96 1.61
CA THR A 304 -8.09 24.41 1.61
C THR A 304 -9.52 24.75 2.04
N GLY A 305 -10.33 23.74 2.37
CA GLY A 305 -11.73 23.89 2.77
C GLY A 305 -11.92 24.21 4.26
N VAL A 306 -13.18 24.14 4.68
CA VAL A 306 -13.61 24.29 6.07
C VAL A 306 -14.39 23.06 6.52
N VAL A 307 -14.43 22.83 7.83
CA VAL A 307 -15.31 21.85 8.48
C VAL A 307 -16.77 22.19 8.12
N PRO A 308 -17.52 21.29 7.47
CA PRO A 308 -18.90 21.56 7.07
C PRO A 308 -19.83 21.83 8.25
N ASN A 309 -20.91 22.57 8.00
CA ASN A 309 -21.94 22.86 8.98
C ASN A 309 -23.11 21.86 8.84
N PRO A 310 -23.36 20.98 9.83
CA PRO A 310 -24.45 20.01 9.73
C PRO A 310 -25.84 20.65 9.63
N ASP A 311 -26.03 21.88 10.13
CA ASP A 311 -27.33 22.56 10.06
C ASP A 311 -27.75 22.98 8.65
N GLU A 312 -26.81 22.96 7.69
CA GLU A 312 -27.10 23.14 6.26
C GLU A 312 -27.60 21.84 5.58
N ILE A 313 -27.51 20.69 6.26
CA ILE A 313 -27.99 19.40 5.74
C ILE A 313 -29.51 19.30 5.93
N THR A 314 -30.24 19.11 4.83
CA THR A 314 -31.71 18.96 4.83
C THR A 314 -32.20 17.65 5.45
N GLU A 315 -31.50 16.55 5.20
CA GLU A 315 -31.84 15.22 5.71
C GLU A 315 -31.50 15.07 7.20
N GLU A 316 -32.51 14.86 8.04
CA GLU A 316 -32.35 14.86 9.50
C GLU A 316 -31.40 13.76 10.00
N THR A 317 -31.53 12.54 9.51
CA THR A 317 -30.64 11.43 9.89
C THR A 317 -29.18 11.73 9.55
N LYS A 318 -28.93 12.33 8.38
CA LYS A 318 -27.57 12.75 7.97
C LYS A 318 -27.07 13.89 8.86
N ARG A 319 -27.89 14.93 9.09
CA ARG A 319 -27.59 16.05 10.01
C ARG A 319 -27.18 15.55 11.39
N LEU A 320 -27.99 14.71 12.02
CA LEU A 320 -27.72 14.14 13.35
C LEU A 320 -26.44 13.31 13.36
N SER A 321 -26.19 12.50 12.32
CA SER A 321 -24.95 11.73 12.24
C SER A 321 -23.71 12.62 12.11
N LYS A 322 -23.76 13.65 11.27
CA LYS A 322 -22.64 14.59 11.10
C LYS A 322 -22.43 15.48 12.34
N LYS A 323 -23.48 15.82 13.11
CA LYS A 323 -23.34 16.46 14.43
C LYS A 323 -22.56 15.59 15.42
N ARG A 324 -22.89 14.29 15.52
CA ARG A 324 -22.13 13.35 16.37
C ARG A 324 -20.68 13.20 15.92
N ALA A 325 -20.43 13.14 14.61
CA ALA A 325 -19.08 13.08 14.06
C ALA A 325 -18.25 14.31 14.47
N LEU A 326 -18.81 15.53 14.41
CA LEU A 326 -18.15 16.74 14.89
C LEU A 326 -17.89 16.75 16.41
N GLU A 327 -18.85 16.26 17.20
CA GLU A 327 -18.69 16.13 18.66
C GLU A 327 -17.55 15.15 19.00
N TYR A 328 -17.56 13.96 18.39
CA TYR A 328 -16.50 12.96 18.53
C TYR A 328 -15.13 13.54 18.11
N MET A 329 -15.07 14.13 16.92
CA MET A 329 -13.86 14.75 16.36
C MET A 329 -13.44 16.03 17.07
N GLY A 330 -14.28 16.60 17.94
CA GLY A 330 -14.03 17.86 18.64
C GLY A 330 -13.74 19.01 17.68
N LEU A 331 -14.61 19.19 16.67
CA LEU A 331 -14.47 20.21 15.63
C LEU A 331 -15.69 21.12 15.60
N THR A 332 -15.47 22.39 15.27
CA THR A 332 -16.51 23.41 15.12
C THR A 332 -16.76 23.65 13.62
N PRO A 333 -18.02 23.79 13.17
CA PRO A 333 -18.32 24.23 11.81
C PRO A 333 -17.59 25.51 11.41
N GLY A 334 -17.13 25.59 10.16
CA GLY A 334 -16.42 26.76 9.62
C GLY A 334 -14.94 26.86 10.02
N THR A 335 -14.42 26.01 10.90
CA THR A 335 -12.97 25.90 11.15
C THR A 335 -12.27 25.51 9.84
N LYS A 336 -11.22 26.23 9.41
CA LYS A 336 -10.44 25.81 8.24
C LYS A 336 -9.72 24.52 8.55
N ILE A 337 -9.60 23.63 7.56
CA ILE A 337 -8.88 22.37 7.75
C ILE A 337 -7.41 22.61 8.10
N THR A 338 -6.80 23.66 7.54
CA THR A 338 -5.45 24.10 7.88
C THR A 338 -5.27 24.52 9.34
N ASP A 339 -6.34 24.93 10.03
CA ASP A 339 -6.27 25.43 11.41
C ASP A 339 -6.38 24.28 12.44
N ILE A 340 -6.64 23.04 11.98
CA ILE A 340 -6.78 21.86 12.83
C ILE A 340 -5.39 21.33 13.21
N ALA A 341 -4.96 21.60 14.44
CA ALA A 341 -3.74 21.05 15.02
C ALA A 341 -3.85 19.53 15.26
N VAL A 342 -2.74 18.82 15.07
CA VAL A 342 -2.61 17.37 15.29
C VAL A 342 -1.60 17.06 16.41
N ASP A 343 -1.88 16.01 17.18
CA ASP A 343 -1.03 15.53 18.28
C ASP A 343 -0.11 14.39 17.83
N ARG A 344 -0.56 13.63 16.82
CA ARG A 344 0.10 12.42 16.32
C ARG A 344 0.08 12.31 14.81
N VAL A 345 1.07 11.62 14.25
CA VAL A 345 1.10 11.23 12.83
C VAL A 345 1.48 9.77 12.67
N PHE A 346 0.74 9.05 11.82
CA PHE A 346 0.97 7.66 11.46
C PHE A 346 1.09 7.51 9.94
N ILE A 347 2.27 7.13 9.47
CA ILE A 347 2.54 6.78 8.07
C ILE A 347 2.84 5.28 8.00
N GLY A 348 2.01 4.52 7.30
CA GLY A 348 1.99 3.06 7.26
C GLY A 348 0.60 2.51 6.91
N SER A 349 0.37 1.21 7.18
CA SER A 349 -0.80 0.38 6.76
C SER A 349 -0.67 -0.28 5.38
N CYS A 350 -1.54 -1.26 5.10
CA CYS A 350 -1.70 -1.88 3.77
C CYS A 350 -2.04 -0.86 2.67
N THR A 351 -2.68 0.26 3.05
CA THR A 351 -3.05 1.34 2.16
C THR A 351 -1.82 2.11 1.66
N ASN A 352 -0.94 2.53 2.58
CA ASN A 352 0.14 3.48 2.30
C ASN A 352 1.39 3.21 3.17
N GLY A 353 1.97 2.01 3.04
CA GLY A 353 3.20 1.58 3.72
C GLY A 353 4.26 1.02 2.77
N ARG A 354 4.13 1.26 1.47
CA ARG A 354 4.99 0.71 0.41
C ARG A 354 6.17 1.65 0.15
N ILE A 355 7.17 1.21 -0.63
CA ILE A 355 8.39 2.02 -0.81
C ILE A 355 8.10 3.41 -1.42
N GLU A 356 7.13 3.52 -2.33
CA GLU A 356 6.76 4.83 -2.88
C GLU A 356 6.10 5.76 -1.87
N ASP A 357 5.23 5.25 -0.99
CA ASP A 357 4.63 6.03 0.10
C ASP A 357 5.73 6.62 1.02
N LEU A 358 6.74 5.81 1.32
CA LEU A 358 7.90 6.23 2.13
C LEU A 358 8.77 7.24 1.38
N ARG A 359 8.98 7.10 0.07
CA ARG A 359 9.70 8.09 -0.74
C ARG A 359 8.97 9.44 -0.78
N GLU A 360 7.64 9.45 -0.94
CA GLU A 360 6.85 10.69 -0.90
C GLU A 360 6.92 11.37 0.47
N ALA A 361 6.76 10.62 1.56
CA ALA A 361 6.92 11.16 2.91
C ALA A 361 8.36 11.66 3.18
N ALA A 362 9.39 10.97 2.68
CA ALA A 362 10.78 11.37 2.86
C ALA A 362 11.13 12.68 2.13
N LYS A 363 10.60 12.91 0.91
CA LYS A 363 10.77 14.20 0.19
C LYS A 363 10.26 15.41 0.96
N VAL A 364 9.25 15.21 1.82
CA VAL A 364 8.65 16.24 2.67
C VAL A 364 9.45 16.42 3.97
N ALA A 365 9.97 15.33 4.52
CA ALA A 365 10.75 15.30 5.77
C ALA A 365 12.23 15.71 5.61
N GLU A 366 12.80 15.67 4.39
CA GLU A 366 14.21 15.96 4.16
C GLU A 366 14.60 17.39 4.61
N GLY A 367 15.58 17.45 5.53
CA GLY A 367 16.07 18.71 6.10
C GLY A 367 15.13 19.39 7.11
N GLN A 368 13.97 18.81 7.39
CA GLN A 368 12.95 19.34 8.31
C GLN A 368 13.06 18.73 9.72
N LYS A 369 12.16 19.15 10.61
CA LYS A 369 11.99 18.58 11.96
C LYS A 369 10.50 18.39 12.27
N VAL A 370 10.15 17.24 12.84
CA VAL A 370 8.86 17.02 13.49
C VAL A 370 8.70 18.05 14.60
N LYS A 371 7.50 18.62 14.73
CA LYS A 371 7.19 19.65 15.73
C LYS A 371 7.42 19.15 17.15
N ASP A 372 8.03 19.99 17.99
CA ASP A 372 8.24 19.69 19.41
C ASP A 372 6.93 19.26 20.10
N GLY A 373 6.97 18.09 20.76
CA GLY A 373 5.83 17.49 21.46
C GLY A 373 4.90 16.63 20.60
N LEU A 374 5.02 16.66 19.27
CA LEU A 374 4.23 15.80 18.36
C LEU A 374 4.85 14.40 18.27
N ASN A 375 4.03 13.35 18.31
CA ASN A 375 4.50 11.98 18.07
C ASN A 375 4.26 11.56 16.61
N ALA A 376 5.32 11.44 15.81
CA ALA A 376 5.23 11.00 14.42
C ALA A 376 5.94 9.66 14.24
N MET A 377 5.28 8.68 13.60
CA MET A 377 5.86 7.36 13.32
C MET A 377 5.76 6.98 11.85
N ILE A 378 6.75 6.21 11.40
CA ILE A 378 6.80 5.57 10.07
C ILE A 378 6.88 4.06 10.27
N VAL A 379 5.90 3.33 9.72
CA VAL A 379 5.79 1.88 9.78
C VAL A 379 5.84 1.31 8.35
N PRO A 380 6.97 0.67 7.95
CA PRO A 380 7.06 -0.04 6.69
C PRO A 380 6.03 -1.16 6.58
N GLY A 381 5.54 -1.40 5.36
CA GLY A 381 4.53 -2.41 5.08
C GLY A 381 5.04 -3.84 5.15
N SER A 382 6.33 -4.08 4.90
CA SER A 382 7.00 -5.37 5.05
C SER A 382 8.49 -5.20 5.37
N GLY A 383 9.15 -6.29 5.75
CA GLY A 383 10.60 -6.34 5.95
C GLY A 383 11.37 -6.04 4.65
N LEU A 384 10.82 -6.41 3.49
CA LEU A 384 11.39 -6.05 2.18
C LEU A 384 11.30 -4.54 1.93
N VAL A 385 10.14 -3.90 2.19
CA VAL A 385 10.03 -2.43 2.11
C VAL A 385 11.00 -1.75 3.09
N LYS A 386 11.11 -2.26 4.32
CA LYS A 386 12.01 -1.72 5.35
C LYS A 386 13.47 -1.80 4.90
N ALA A 387 13.93 -2.97 4.47
CA ALA A 387 15.29 -3.18 3.98
C ALA A 387 15.60 -2.30 2.76
N GLN A 388 14.64 -2.15 1.84
CA GLN A 388 14.79 -1.24 0.69
C GLN A 388 14.88 0.22 1.13
N ALA A 389 14.02 0.67 2.04
CA ALA A 389 14.02 2.03 2.56
C ALA A 389 15.30 2.37 3.34
N GLU A 390 15.86 1.41 4.08
CA GLU A 390 17.14 1.55 4.79
C GLU A 390 18.34 1.55 3.82
N ALA A 391 18.28 0.78 2.73
CA ALA A 391 19.27 0.80 1.65
C ALA A 391 19.25 2.12 0.86
N GLU A 392 18.06 2.69 0.64
CA GLU A 392 17.86 4.01 0.03
C GLU A 392 18.13 5.17 1.01
N GLY A 393 18.34 4.88 2.30
CA GLY A 393 18.65 5.88 3.34
C GLY A 393 17.46 6.71 3.82
N LEU A 394 16.22 6.32 3.45
CA LEU A 394 14.98 7.00 3.86
C LEU A 394 14.81 6.96 5.39
N ASP A 395 15.21 5.84 6.02
CA ASP A 395 15.21 5.70 7.48
C ASP A 395 16.04 6.80 8.17
N ARG A 396 17.15 7.21 7.56
CA ARG A 396 18.03 8.27 8.09
C ARG A 396 17.37 9.63 7.95
N ILE A 397 16.67 9.88 6.85
CA ILE A 397 15.88 11.11 6.66
C ILE A 397 14.80 11.20 7.76
N PHE A 398 14.03 10.14 7.95
CA PHE A 398 12.98 10.08 8.97
C PHE A 398 13.53 10.25 10.40
N LYS A 399 14.56 9.49 10.78
CA LYS A 399 15.23 9.60 12.09
C LYS A 399 15.85 10.98 12.31
N ALA A 400 16.46 11.57 11.27
CA ALA A 400 17.03 12.91 11.34
C ALA A 400 15.94 13.99 11.50
N ALA A 401 14.79 13.83 10.87
CA ALA A 401 13.63 14.69 11.07
C ALA A 401 12.94 14.48 12.44
N GLY A 402 13.19 13.37 13.12
CA GLY A 402 12.60 13.06 14.44
C GLY A 402 11.37 12.16 14.39
N PHE A 403 11.10 11.52 13.26
CA PHE A 403 10.11 10.45 13.17
C PHE A 403 10.62 9.16 13.85
N ASP A 404 9.72 8.46 14.49
CA ASP A 404 9.92 7.14 15.08
C ASP A 404 9.88 6.06 13.97
N TRP A 405 11.04 5.51 13.61
CA TRP A 405 11.20 4.50 12.56
C TRP A 405 10.97 3.10 13.12
N ARG A 406 9.93 2.43 12.64
CA ARG A 406 9.40 1.19 13.22
C ARG A 406 9.71 -0.07 12.41
N GLU A 407 9.28 -1.18 12.99
CA GLU A 407 9.30 -2.52 12.40
C GLU A 407 7.97 -2.83 11.69
N PRO A 408 7.95 -3.77 10.71
CA PRO A 408 6.79 -3.92 9.84
C PRO A 408 5.57 -4.55 10.53
N GLY A 409 4.37 -4.05 10.20
CA GLY A 409 3.10 -4.59 10.70
C GLY A 409 1.92 -3.63 10.55
N CYS A 410 0.71 -4.10 10.88
CA CYS A 410 -0.54 -3.35 10.72
C CYS A 410 -0.63 -2.10 11.64
N SER A 411 -0.01 -2.18 12.83
CA SER A 411 0.13 -1.06 13.78
C SER A 411 -1.21 -0.34 14.10
N MET A 412 -1.18 0.99 14.17
CA MET A 412 -2.34 1.84 14.43
C MET A 412 -3.51 1.67 13.44
N CYS A 413 -3.35 0.97 12.31
CA CYS A 413 -4.45 0.79 11.35
C CYS A 413 -5.68 0.09 11.98
N LEU A 414 -5.46 -0.88 12.88
CA LEU A 414 -6.51 -1.57 13.64
C LEU A 414 -6.31 -1.46 15.17
N ALA A 415 -5.15 -0.97 15.63
CA ALA A 415 -4.85 -0.79 17.05
C ALA A 415 -4.99 -2.09 17.88
N MET A 416 -4.67 -3.25 17.29
CA MET A 416 -4.61 -4.53 18.01
C MET A 416 -3.33 -4.65 18.84
N ASN A 417 -2.19 -4.21 18.32
CA ASN A 417 -0.94 -4.13 19.07
C ASN A 417 -0.91 -2.89 20.00
N ASP A 418 0.25 -2.58 20.57
CA ASP A 418 0.44 -1.46 21.52
C ASP A 418 0.40 -0.06 20.87
N ASP A 419 0.41 0.03 19.53
CA ASP A 419 0.33 1.29 18.81
C ASP A 419 -1.14 1.78 18.76
N ARG A 420 -1.52 2.59 19.75
CA ARG A 420 -2.89 3.10 19.90
C ARG A 420 -2.95 4.60 20.23
N LEU A 421 -4.00 5.27 19.78
CA LEU A 421 -4.36 6.62 20.19
C LEU A 421 -4.94 6.67 21.61
N LYS A 422 -4.63 7.75 22.33
CA LYS A 422 -5.24 8.10 23.61
C LYS A 422 -6.59 8.82 23.40
N PRO A 423 -7.49 8.80 24.39
CA PRO A 423 -8.75 9.55 24.32
C PRO A 423 -8.52 11.04 24.01
N GLY A 424 -9.13 11.53 22.92
CA GLY A 424 -9.03 12.92 22.47
C GLY A 424 -7.81 13.27 21.61
N GLU A 425 -6.79 12.40 21.55
CA GLU A 425 -5.58 12.56 20.72
C GLU A 425 -5.97 12.56 19.23
N ARG A 426 -5.49 13.54 18.47
CA ARG A 426 -5.77 13.71 17.04
C ARG A 426 -4.61 13.25 16.17
N CYS A 427 -4.91 12.38 15.23
CA CYS A 427 -3.96 11.78 14.30
C CYS A 427 -4.19 12.24 12.85
N ALA A 428 -3.12 12.62 12.15
CA ALA A 428 -3.07 12.52 10.69
C ALA A 428 -2.55 11.12 10.32
N SER A 429 -3.38 10.32 9.65
CA SER A 429 -3.15 8.90 9.41
C SER A 429 -3.18 8.58 7.92
N THR A 430 -2.23 7.79 7.45
CA THR A 430 -2.27 7.21 6.10
C THR A 430 -3.04 5.90 6.03
N SER A 431 -3.72 5.48 7.10
CA SER A 431 -4.68 4.37 7.06
C SER A 431 -5.87 4.65 6.13
N ASN A 432 -6.77 3.67 6.03
CA ASN A 432 -8.00 3.70 5.24
C ASN A 432 -9.28 3.89 6.09
N ARG A 433 -9.21 3.80 7.42
CA ARG A 433 -10.38 3.87 8.31
C ARG A 433 -10.18 4.82 9.49
N ASN A 434 -11.14 5.73 9.67
CA ASN A 434 -11.25 6.72 10.75
C ASN A 434 -12.52 6.52 11.61
N PHE A 435 -13.19 5.37 11.51
CA PHE A 435 -14.34 5.03 12.35
C PHE A 435 -14.04 5.18 13.85
N GLU A 436 -15.06 5.52 14.63
CA GLU A 436 -14.93 5.78 16.07
C GLU A 436 -14.28 4.58 16.79
N GLY A 437 -13.22 4.85 17.56
CA GLY A 437 -12.44 3.82 18.26
C GLY A 437 -11.40 3.06 17.41
N ARG A 438 -11.38 3.20 16.07
CA ARG A 438 -10.59 2.35 15.15
C ARG A 438 -9.08 2.32 15.42
N GLN A 439 -8.48 3.48 15.70
CA GLN A 439 -7.04 3.59 16.02
C GLN A 439 -6.78 3.67 17.53
N GLY A 440 -7.79 3.45 18.38
CA GLY A 440 -7.73 3.64 19.82
C GLY A 440 -9.01 4.26 20.38
N PHE A 441 -9.35 3.92 21.63
CA PHE A 441 -10.58 4.37 22.28
C PHE A 441 -10.66 5.90 22.36
N LYS A 442 -11.69 6.49 21.72
CA LYS A 442 -11.88 7.95 21.58
C LYS A 442 -10.73 8.68 20.88
N GLY A 443 -9.89 8.00 20.11
CA GLY A 443 -8.88 8.62 19.25
C GLY A 443 -9.52 9.25 18.00
N ARG A 444 -9.05 10.43 17.60
CA ARG A 444 -9.60 11.23 16.49
C ARG A 444 -8.72 11.10 15.27
N THR A 445 -9.24 10.54 14.17
CA THR A 445 -8.41 10.15 13.02
C THR A 445 -8.81 10.93 11.78
N HIS A 446 -7.82 11.49 11.09
CA HIS A 446 -7.97 12.10 9.78
C HIS A 446 -7.20 11.28 8.75
N LEU A 447 -7.88 10.78 7.72
CA LEU A 447 -7.25 10.06 6.61
C LEU A 447 -6.68 11.07 5.62
N VAL A 448 -5.41 10.87 5.28
CA VAL A 448 -4.63 11.74 4.39
C VAL A 448 -3.63 10.92 3.55
N SER A 449 -2.99 11.56 2.58
CA SER A 449 -1.85 11.01 1.82
C SER A 449 -0.54 11.02 2.63
N PRO A 450 0.48 10.22 2.27
CA PRO A 450 1.79 10.20 2.96
C PRO A 450 2.50 11.55 3.01
N ALA A 451 2.47 12.30 1.92
CA ALA A 451 3.08 13.63 1.84
C ALA A 451 2.37 14.62 2.79
N MET A 452 1.03 14.61 2.81
CA MET A 452 0.20 15.40 3.72
C MET A 452 0.46 15.04 5.19
N ALA A 453 0.54 13.75 5.52
CA ALA A 453 0.86 13.28 6.87
C ALA A 453 2.25 13.75 7.33
N ALA A 454 3.27 13.62 6.48
CA ALA A 454 4.63 14.06 6.78
C ALA A 454 4.70 15.58 7.00
N ALA A 455 4.00 16.36 6.17
CA ALA A 455 3.95 17.81 6.30
C ALA A 455 3.21 18.24 7.59
N ALA A 456 2.12 17.55 7.92
CA ALA A 456 1.37 17.77 9.16
C ALA A 456 2.18 17.41 10.42
N ALA A 457 3.13 16.46 10.35
CA ALA A 457 4.04 16.17 11.46
C ALA A 457 5.03 17.31 11.75
N ILE A 458 5.41 18.05 10.70
CA ILE A 458 6.39 19.14 10.76
C ILE A 458 5.72 20.45 11.17
N ALA A 459 4.54 20.77 10.60
CA ALA A 459 3.76 21.95 10.97
C ALA A 459 2.95 21.77 12.28
N GLY A 460 2.56 20.52 12.59
CA GLY A 460 1.63 20.17 13.67
C GLY A 460 0.19 20.61 13.44
N HIS A 461 -0.20 20.81 12.19
CA HIS A 461 -1.56 21.06 11.69
C HIS A 461 -1.59 20.66 10.21
N PHE A 462 -2.77 20.52 9.59
CA PHE A 462 -2.83 20.25 8.15
C PHE A 462 -2.35 21.47 7.34
N VAL A 463 -1.74 21.21 6.18
CA VAL A 463 -1.16 22.23 5.30
C VAL A 463 -1.46 21.89 3.85
N ASP A 464 -1.61 22.88 2.97
CA ASP A 464 -1.68 22.56 1.55
C ASP A 464 -0.32 22.07 1.05
N ILE A 465 -0.23 20.79 0.72
CA ILE A 465 1.02 20.14 0.28
C ILE A 465 1.57 20.75 -1.02
N ARG A 466 0.73 21.47 -1.78
CA ARG A 466 1.10 22.22 -3.00
C ARG A 466 1.94 23.45 -2.67
N GLU A 467 1.77 24.02 -1.49
CA GLU A 467 2.54 25.16 -0.99
C GLU A 467 3.80 24.73 -0.21
N TRP A 468 4.04 23.42 -0.04
CA TRP A 468 5.14 22.92 0.78
C TRP A 468 6.52 23.30 0.19
N PRO A 469 7.44 23.89 0.98
CA PRO A 469 8.76 24.26 0.50
C PRO A 469 9.56 23.05 0.01
N ARG A 470 9.69 22.92 -1.31
CA ARG A 470 10.50 21.86 -1.90
C ARG A 470 11.98 22.15 -1.72
N ALA A 471 12.73 21.15 -1.28
CA ALA A 471 14.18 21.19 -1.32
C ALA A 471 14.63 21.51 -2.75
N LYS A 472 15.29 22.65 -2.95
CA LYS A 472 15.98 22.94 -4.22
C LYS A 472 16.99 21.82 -4.43
N ARG A 473 16.85 21.05 -5.51
CA ARG A 473 17.72 19.89 -5.82
C ARG A 473 19.20 20.28 -5.71
N LEU A 474 19.82 19.93 -4.59
CA LEU A 474 21.26 20.09 -4.36
C LEU A 474 22.00 18.75 -4.44
N PHE A 475 21.55 17.89 -5.36
CA PHE A 475 22.16 16.60 -5.64
C PHE A 475 22.81 16.62 -7.03
N CYS A 476 24.01 17.19 -7.08
CA CYS A 476 25.02 16.81 -8.06
C CYS A 476 25.98 15.83 -7.37
N PHE A 477 25.54 14.57 -7.20
CA PHE A 477 26.40 13.53 -6.65
C PHE A 477 27.30 12.95 -7.74
N ALA A 478 28.57 12.73 -7.41
CA ALA A 478 29.59 12.38 -8.39
C ALA A 478 29.39 10.98 -8.97
N ALA A 479 28.85 10.90 -10.18
CA ALA A 479 28.93 9.71 -11.03
C ALA A 479 30.37 9.57 -11.54
N GLY A 480 31.21 8.87 -10.77
CA GLY A 480 32.51 8.39 -11.24
C GLY A 480 32.33 7.26 -12.26
N GLY A 481 32.28 7.61 -13.55
CA GLY A 481 32.21 6.61 -14.63
C GLY A 481 31.63 7.16 -15.93
N ASN A 482 32.48 7.26 -16.96
CA ASN A 482 32.14 7.70 -18.32
C ASN A 482 30.78 7.20 -18.84
N LEU A 483 29.93 8.13 -19.29
CA LEU A 483 29.41 8.21 -20.67
C LEU A 483 28.40 9.36 -20.77
N CYS A 484 28.81 10.50 -21.34
CA CYS A 484 27.87 11.56 -21.69
C CYS A 484 28.30 12.21 -23.02
N SER A 485 27.60 11.85 -24.10
CA SER A 485 27.77 12.47 -25.42
C SER A 485 26.40 12.72 -26.04
N GLY A 486 26.02 13.99 -26.15
CA GLY A 486 24.92 14.45 -27.01
C GLY A 486 23.58 14.67 -26.31
N HIS A 487 23.36 15.86 -25.76
CA HIS A 487 22.70 16.93 -26.52
C HIS A 487 22.84 18.28 -25.80
N ALA A 488 23.32 19.30 -26.52
CA ALA A 488 23.35 20.67 -26.04
C ALA A 488 22.08 21.39 -26.51
N GLY A 489 21.36 22.04 -25.61
CA GLY A 489 20.18 22.81 -25.96
C GLY A 489 19.62 23.61 -24.77
N LEU A 490 19.63 24.93 -24.92
CA LEU A 490 18.78 25.88 -24.18
C LEU A 490 18.98 25.98 -22.66
N CYS A 491 20.00 26.74 -22.26
CA CYS A 491 19.85 27.67 -21.14
C CYS A 491 20.81 28.87 -21.31
N LYS A 492 20.29 29.95 -21.91
CA LYS A 492 20.85 31.30 -21.82
C LYS A 492 19.80 32.18 -21.14
N ASP A 493 20.28 33.25 -20.52
CA ASP A 493 19.55 34.37 -19.91
C ASP A 493 19.37 34.33 -18.39
N VAL A 494 20.47 34.63 -17.68
CA VAL A 494 20.42 35.47 -16.46
C VAL A 494 21.53 36.52 -16.60
N GLY A 495 21.23 37.78 -16.25
CA GLY A 495 22.00 38.95 -16.66
C GLY A 495 23.36 39.14 -15.99
N GLN A 496 24.24 39.86 -16.69
CA GLN A 496 25.43 40.46 -16.11
C GLN A 496 25.05 41.70 -15.29
N SER A 497 25.54 41.79 -14.05
CA SER A 497 25.71 43.07 -13.36
C SER A 497 26.86 42.97 -12.36
N ASP A 498 27.84 43.87 -12.53
CA ASP A 498 28.91 44.26 -11.60
C ASP A 498 29.41 43.27 -10.54
N PHE A 499 30.69 42.90 -10.66
CA PHE A 499 31.68 43.33 -9.66
C PHE A 499 33.07 43.42 -10.30
N SER A 500 33.74 44.57 -10.12
CA SER A 500 35.12 44.78 -10.54
C SER A 500 35.92 45.39 -9.37
N ARG A 501 37.26 45.24 -9.42
CA ARG A 501 38.24 45.48 -8.33
C ARG A 501 38.20 44.37 -7.25
N GLN A 502 39.33 43.86 -6.75
CA GLN A 502 40.73 44.31 -6.81
C GLN A 502 41.70 43.15 -7.10
N ARG A 503 42.88 43.45 -7.66
CA ARG A 503 44.04 42.55 -7.69
C ARG A 503 45.02 42.98 -6.60
N GLU A 504 45.61 42.02 -5.88
CA GLU A 504 46.98 42.03 -5.36
C GLU A 504 47.27 40.58 -4.89
N GLU A 505 48.17 39.87 -5.59
CA GLU A 505 49.57 39.64 -5.19
C GLU A 505 49.78 38.59 -4.09
N ALA A 506 50.16 37.38 -4.51
CA ALA A 506 51.08 36.50 -3.78
C ALA A 506 51.69 35.48 -4.76
N THR A 507 52.99 35.61 -5.03
CA THR A 507 53.79 34.66 -5.84
C THR A 507 54.32 33.51 -4.96
N ILE A 508 55.04 32.55 -5.57
CA ILE A 508 55.73 31.36 -5.02
C ILE A 508 54.91 30.06 -5.18
N GLY A 509 55.42 28.97 -5.78
CA GLY A 509 56.71 28.76 -6.47
C GLY A 509 57.31 27.38 -6.19
N PHE A 510 57.66 26.65 -7.24
CA PHE A 510 58.34 25.33 -7.25
C PHE A 510 57.55 24.13 -6.64
N GLY A 511 57.65 22.89 -7.15
CA GLY A 511 58.27 22.42 -8.40
C GLY A 511 58.94 21.04 -8.28
N SER A 512 58.68 20.14 -9.25
CA SER A 512 59.48 18.92 -9.56
C SER A 512 59.47 17.79 -8.48
N HIS A 513 59.79 16.50 -8.72
CA HIS A 513 60.20 15.75 -9.92
C HIS A 513 59.97 14.22 -9.67
N VAL A 514 59.67 13.42 -10.72
CA VAL A 514 60.40 12.18 -11.18
C VAL A 514 60.67 11.04 -10.15
N THR A 515 60.49 9.72 -10.37
CA THR A 515 60.63 8.84 -11.57
C THR A 515 59.78 7.56 -11.44
N ALA A 516 59.64 6.80 -12.54
CA ALA A 516 59.07 5.45 -12.54
C ALA A 516 60.13 4.33 -12.33
N HIS A 517 59.68 3.12 -11.95
CA HIS A 517 60.35 1.89 -12.37
C HIS A 517 59.36 0.72 -12.57
N ARG A 518 59.53 -0.02 -13.67
CA ARG A 518 58.85 -1.29 -13.98
C ARG A 518 59.78 -2.47 -13.69
N SER A 519 59.23 -3.60 -13.26
CA SER A 519 59.69 -4.94 -13.69
C SER A 519 58.62 -6.01 -13.45
N ARG A 520 58.55 -6.99 -14.37
CA ARG A 520 57.71 -8.21 -14.31
C ARG A 520 58.55 -9.37 -13.74
N PHE A 521 57.95 -10.52 -13.35
CA PHE A 521 58.19 -11.83 -13.98
C PHE A 521 57.30 -12.98 -13.42
N HIS A 522 57.31 -14.10 -14.17
CA HIS A 522 56.66 -15.44 -14.10
C HIS A 522 56.10 -16.00 -12.77
N ILE A 523 55.00 -16.78 -12.74
CA ILE A 523 54.64 -18.09 -13.37
C ILE A 523 55.42 -19.30 -12.82
N GLN A 524 54.71 -20.25 -12.18
CA GLN A 524 54.95 -21.70 -12.30
C GLN A 524 53.70 -22.54 -11.92
N ARG A 525 53.71 -23.85 -12.21
CA ARG A 525 52.53 -24.76 -12.30
C ARG A 525 52.70 -26.06 -11.48
N THR A 526 51.60 -26.55 -10.86
CA THR A 526 51.21 -27.99 -10.69
C THR A 526 52.14 -28.92 -9.86
N PRO A 527 51.84 -30.23 -9.57
CA PRO A 527 50.65 -31.08 -9.90
C PRO A 527 50.08 -31.99 -8.75
N SER A 528 49.07 -32.83 -9.07
CA SER A 528 48.74 -34.15 -8.45
C SER A 528 48.18 -34.16 -7.00
N ALA A 529 47.29 -35.05 -6.49
CA ALA A 529 46.29 -36.03 -6.99
C ALA A 529 45.40 -36.42 -5.74
N ALA A 530 44.48 -37.40 -5.66
CA ALA A 530 44.08 -38.53 -6.51
C ALA A 530 42.57 -38.91 -6.33
N ALA A 531 42.24 -40.21 -6.28
CA ALA A 531 40.91 -40.86 -6.36
C ALA A 531 40.56 -41.74 -5.13
N GLY A 532 39.28 -42.14 -4.98
CA GLY A 532 38.84 -43.17 -4.02
C GLY A 532 37.32 -43.42 -3.94
N ASP A 533 36.84 -44.51 -4.54
CA ASP A 533 35.49 -45.08 -4.38
C ASP A 533 35.33 -45.90 -3.09
N ARG A 534 34.11 -45.92 -2.49
CA ARG A 534 33.38 -47.17 -2.13
C ARG A 534 31.95 -46.98 -1.57
N ASP A 535 31.18 -48.06 -1.69
CA ASP A 535 29.73 -48.21 -1.45
C ASP A 535 29.28 -48.50 0.00
N ALA A 536 27.94 -48.51 0.19
CA ALA A 536 27.11 -49.12 1.25
C ALA A 536 27.19 -48.53 2.69
N ASP A 537 26.14 -48.54 3.51
CA ASP A 537 24.78 -49.14 3.42
C ASP A 537 23.64 -48.10 3.36
#